data_AF-A0A816URX2-F1
#
_entry.id   AF-A0A816URX2-F1
#
_cell.length_a   1.000
_cell.length_b   1.000
_cell.length_c   1.000
_cell.angle_alpha   90.00
_cell.angle_beta   90.00
_cell.angle_gamma   90.00
#
_symmetry.space_group_name_H-M   'P 1'
#
loop_
_entity.id
_entity.type
_entity.pdbx_description
1 polymer ?
#
loop_
_entity_poly.entity_id
_entity_poly.type
_entity_poly.pdbx_seq_one_letter_code
_entity_poly.pdbx_strand_id
1 'polypeptide(L)'
;MCAQQNNGRDSNQLFTNRVSVPNRRISDNFTSSRSYAPDYHSQNLLVNQRRICDQLREEARCDRVKVSLVCKDLVRYVTDHQSSDALVVGFQSPKDNPFRDKQQCSLL
;
A
#
# COMPACT_ATOMS: atom_id res chain seq x y z
N MET A 1 -47.81 -3.87 36.42
CA MET A 1 -48.14 -2.73 35.54
C MET A 1 -47.15 -1.60 35.79
N CYS A 2 -46.93 -0.74 34.79
CA CYS A 2 -45.86 0.28 34.62
C CYS A 2 -44.50 -0.30 34.19
N ALA A 3 -44.20 -0.40 32.88
CA ALA A 3 -43.89 0.64 31.87
C ALA A 3 -42.39 1.02 31.88
N GLN A 4 -41.62 0.34 31.01
CA GLN A 4 -40.25 0.69 30.66
C GLN A 4 -40.28 1.84 29.65
N GLN A 5 -39.72 3.00 30.02
CA GLN A 5 -39.45 4.11 29.09
C GLN A 5 -38.04 3.97 28.52
N ASN A 6 -38.00 3.60 27.23
CA ASN A 6 -36.83 3.73 26.38
C ASN A 6 -36.51 5.20 26.17
N ASN A 7 -35.30 5.63 26.52
CA ASN A 7 -34.74 6.91 26.08
C ASN A 7 -33.44 6.63 25.31
N GLY A 8 -33.58 6.55 23.99
CA GLY A 8 -32.45 6.62 23.06
C GLY A 8 -31.79 7.99 23.21
N ARG A 9 -30.51 8.00 23.60
CA ARG A 9 -29.67 9.19 23.54
C ARG A 9 -28.89 9.13 22.23
N ASP A 10 -29.31 9.97 21.29
CA ASP A 10 -28.62 10.20 20.04
C ASP A 10 -27.23 10.79 20.29
N SER A 11 -26.21 9.95 20.15
CA SER A 11 -24.80 10.34 20.15
C SER A 11 -24.41 10.87 18.76
N ASN A 12 -24.89 12.05 18.39
CA ASN A 12 -24.36 12.80 17.24
C ASN A 12 -24.19 14.27 17.61
N GLN A 13 -23.26 14.53 18.53
CA GLN A 13 -22.72 15.85 18.74
C GLN A 13 -21.45 16.07 17.92
N LEU A 14 -21.58 17.04 17.00
CA LEU A 14 -20.60 18.12 16.75
C LEU A 14 -19.29 17.74 16.07
N PHE A 15 -19.28 17.80 14.73
CA PHE A 15 -18.16 18.40 13.97
C PHE A 15 -18.68 18.90 12.61
N THR A 16 -19.46 19.99 12.60
CA THR A 16 -19.68 20.77 11.37
C THR A 16 -18.85 22.04 11.44
N ASN A 17 -17.61 21.97 10.98
CA ASN A 17 -16.88 23.18 10.59
C ASN A 17 -17.51 23.71 9.30
N ARG A 18 -18.58 24.52 9.41
CA ARG A 18 -19.04 25.34 8.29
C ARG A 18 -18.07 26.50 8.14
N VAL A 19 -17.21 26.43 7.14
CA VAL A 19 -16.50 27.61 6.61
C VAL A 19 -17.56 28.58 6.09
N SER A 20 -17.65 29.77 6.66
CA SER A 20 -18.47 30.86 6.11
C SER A 20 -17.90 31.26 4.75
N VAL A 21 -18.63 30.94 3.67
CA VAL A 21 -18.30 31.40 2.32
C VAL A 21 -18.98 32.76 2.11
N PRO A 22 -18.25 33.85 1.78
CA PRO A 22 -18.86 35.14 1.50
C PRO A 22 -19.71 35.05 0.24
N ASN A 23 -20.93 35.58 0.32
CA ASN A 23 -21.88 35.64 -0.78
C ASN A 23 -21.43 36.70 -1.81
N ARG A 24 -20.58 36.30 -2.77
CA ARG A 24 -20.22 37.16 -3.91
C ARG A 24 -21.41 37.23 -4.87
N ARG A 25 -22.10 38.38 -4.88
CA ARG A 25 -23.03 38.74 -5.98
C ARG A 25 -22.23 38.74 -7.28
N ILE A 26 -22.56 37.80 -8.16
CA ILE A 26 -22.02 37.74 -9.52
C ILE A 26 -22.66 38.89 -10.30
N SER A 27 -21.89 39.92 -10.61
CA SER A 27 -22.26 40.92 -11.61
C SER A 27 -22.17 40.26 -12.98
N ASP A 28 -23.28 40.30 -13.71
CA ASP A 28 -23.43 39.81 -15.08
C ASP A 28 -22.40 40.44 -16.01
N ASN A 29 -21.49 39.63 -16.55
CA ASN A 29 -20.73 39.98 -17.74
C ASN A 29 -21.02 38.93 -18.81
N PHE A 30 -21.90 39.33 -19.71
CA PHE A 30 -22.18 38.76 -21.01
C PHE A 30 -20.89 38.71 -21.85
N THR A 31 -20.26 37.54 -21.95
CA THR A 31 -19.48 37.15 -23.14
C THR A 31 -19.87 35.73 -23.53
N SER A 32 -20.57 35.70 -24.65
CA SER A 32 -20.86 34.55 -25.50
C SER A 32 -19.61 33.72 -25.80
N SER A 33 -19.81 32.41 -26.04
CA SER A 33 -18.83 31.41 -26.53
C SER A 33 -18.01 30.63 -25.50
N ARG A 34 -18.64 29.97 -24.52
CA ARG A 34 -17.99 28.83 -23.84
C ARG A 34 -18.37 27.54 -24.57
N SER A 35 -17.53 27.18 -25.53
CA SER A 35 -17.52 25.86 -26.16
C SER A 35 -17.60 24.77 -25.08
N TYR A 36 -18.45 23.76 -25.30
CA TYR A 36 -18.58 22.54 -24.49
C TYR A 36 -17.31 21.66 -24.57
N ALA A 37 -16.12 22.24 -24.44
CA ALA A 37 -14.89 21.50 -24.33
C ALA A 37 -14.72 21.13 -22.84
N PRO A 38 -14.86 19.84 -22.48
CA PRO A 38 -14.54 19.44 -21.12
C PRO A 38 -13.07 19.77 -20.88
N ASP A 39 -12.76 20.37 -19.73
CA ASP A 39 -11.39 20.59 -19.31
C ASP A 39 -10.73 19.21 -19.14
N TYR A 40 -10.05 18.74 -20.19
CA TYR A 40 -9.41 17.43 -20.28
C TYR A 40 -8.41 17.21 -19.13
N HIS A 41 -7.78 18.27 -18.62
CA HIS A 41 -6.85 18.15 -17.51
C HIS A 41 -7.59 17.76 -16.22
N SER A 42 -8.71 18.43 -15.94
CA SER A 42 -9.56 18.09 -14.80
C SER A 42 -10.16 16.67 -14.91
N GLN A 43 -10.54 16.25 -16.12
CA GLN A 43 -11.10 14.92 -16.34
C GLN A 43 -10.07 13.80 -16.16
N ASN A 44 -8.84 13.98 -16.66
CA ASN A 44 -7.75 13.02 -16.46
C ASN A 44 -7.38 12.88 -14.98
N LEU A 45 -7.36 13.98 -14.23
CA LEU A 45 -7.14 13.95 -12.79
C LEU A 45 -8.20 13.12 -12.06
N LEU A 46 -9.48 13.33 -12.37
CA LEU A 46 -10.59 12.58 -11.76
C LEU A 46 -10.53 11.08 -12.08
N VAL A 47 -10.23 10.73 -13.33
CA VAL A 47 -10.06 9.33 -13.75
C VAL A 47 -8.89 8.68 -13.00
N ASN A 48 -7.77 9.38 -12.87
CA ASN A 48 -6.62 8.89 -12.12
C ASN A 48 -6.95 8.69 -10.63
N GLN A 49 -7.65 9.64 -10.00
CA GLN A 49 -8.05 9.52 -8.60
C GLN A 49 -8.99 8.33 -8.38
N ARG A 50 -9.93 8.09 -9.30
CA ARG A 50 -10.79 6.90 -9.23
C ARG A 50 -9.97 5.61 -9.32
N ARG A 51 -9.03 5.53 -10.26
CA ARG A 51 -8.13 4.38 -10.40
C ARG A 51 -7.33 4.12 -9.13
N ILE A 52 -6.79 5.17 -8.49
CA ILE A 52 -6.05 5.04 -7.22
C ILE A 52 -6.98 4.54 -6.11
N CYS A 53 -8.18 5.11 -5.98
CA CYS A 53 -9.14 4.65 -4.98
C CYS A 53 -9.54 3.19 -5.16
N ASP A 54 -9.74 2.76 -6.40
CA ASP A 54 -10.07 1.36 -6.70
C ASP A 54 -8.89 0.43 -6.38
N GLN A 55 -7.65 0.83 -6.71
CA GLN A 55 -6.44 0.10 -6.29
C GLN A 55 -6.33 -0.04 -4.77
N LEU A 56 -6.50 1.07 -4.03
CA LEU A 56 -6.40 1.08 -2.57
C LEU A 56 -7.48 0.22 -1.91
N ARG A 57 -8.68 0.14 -2.51
CA ARG A 57 -9.76 -0.74 -2.02
C ARG A 57 -9.37 -2.21 -2.14
N GLU A 58 -8.76 -2.61 -3.24
CA GLU A 58 -8.29 -3.99 -3.41
C GLU A 58 -7.10 -4.30 -2.47
N GLU A 59 -6.16 -3.37 -2.29
CA GLU A 59 -5.05 -3.55 -1.34
C GLU A 59 -5.54 -3.64 0.11
N ALA A 60 -6.56 -2.86 0.48
CA ALA A 60 -7.14 -2.90 1.81
C ALA A 60 -7.86 -4.23 2.11
N ARG A 61 -8.31 -4.96 1.08
CA ARG A 61 -8.94 -6.28 1.19
C ARG A 61 -7.94 -7.43 1.33
N CYS A 62 -6.64 -7.17 1.19
CA CYS A 62 -5.62 -8.19 1.33
C CYS A 62 -5.60 -8.76 2.76
N ASP A 63 -5.71 -10.07 2.88
CA ASP A 63 -5.63 -10.79 4.15
C ASP A 63 -4.21 -10.69 4.73
N ARG A 64 -4.13 -10.23 5.98
CA ARG A 64 -2.86 -10.03 6.68
C ARG A 64 -2.59 -11.19 7.64
N VAL A 65 -1.33 -11.61 7.70
CA VAL A 65 -0.84 -12.59 8.69
C VAL A 65 -0.15 -11.84 9.82
N LYS A 66 -0.21 -12.37 11.05
CA LYS A 66 0.52 -11.81 12.20
C LYS A 66 2.02 -11.80 11.91
N VAL A 67 2.66 -10.66 12.12
CA VAL A 67 4.11 -10.51 11.93
C VAL A 67 4.88 -11.54 12.75
N SER A 68 4.45 -11.81 13.99
CA SER A 68 5.09 -12.82 14.84
C SER A 68 5.03 -14.24 14.29
N LEU A 69 4.03 -14.59 13.47
CA LEU A 69 3.96 -15.88 12.78
C LEU A 69 4.91 -15.89 11.58
N VAL A 70 4.84 -14.87 10.73
CA VAL A 70 5.73 -14.75 9.56
C VAL A 70 7.20 -14.76 9.97
N CYS A 71 7.58 -14.08 11.05
CA CYS A 71 8.95 -14.11 11.57
C CYS A 71 9.39 -15.53 11.96
N LYS A 72 8.51 -16.32 12.59
CA LYS A 72 8.83 -17.72 12.93
C LYS A 72 9.04 -18.57 11.68
N ASP A 73 8.19 -18.38 10.68
CA ASP A 73 8.28 -19.12 9.41
C ASP A 73 9.57 -18.77 8.66
N LEU A 74 9.93 -17.49 8.61
CA LEU A 74 11.20 -17.04 8.01
C LEU A 74 12.41 -17.61 8.74
N VAL A 75 12.43 -17.55 10.08
CA VAL A 75 13.53 -18.12 10.88
C VAL A 75 13.64 -19.62 10.65
N ARG A 76 12.51 -20.33 10.63
CA ARG A 76 12.47 -21.77 10.34
C ARG A 76 13.05 -22.06 8.96
N TYR A 77 12.59 -21.37 7.93
CA TYR A 77 13.06 -21.57 6.56
C TYR A 77 14.58 -21.38 6.45
N VAL A 78 15.11 -20.30 7.02
CA VAL A 78 16.55 -20.05 7.04
C VAL A 78 17.29 -21.16 7.78
N THR A 79 16.79 -21.57 8.96
CA THR A 79 17.42 -22.62 9.78
C THR A 79 17.48 -23.96 9.05
N ASP A 80 16.42 -24.31 8.32
CA ASP A 80 16.31 -25.57 7.58
C ASP A 80 17.27 -25.61 6.38
N HIS A 81 17.61 -24.46 5.79
CA HIS A 81 18.43 -24.39 4.57
C HIS A 81 19.87 -23.91 4.81
N GLN A 82 20.18 -23.32 5.97
CA GLN A 82 21.50 -22.76 6.26
C GLN A 82 22.65 -23.76 6.08
N SER A 83 22.41 -25.05 6.36
CA SER A 83 23.45 -26.09 6.25
C SER A 83 23.85 -26.38 4.80
N SER A 84 22.99 -26.04 3.84
CA SER A 84 23.24 -26.18 2.40
C SER A 84 23.78 -24.89 1.77
N ASP A 85 23.75 -23.78 2.49
CA ASP A 85 24.24 -22.50 2.01
C ASP A 85 25.77 -22.44 2.12
N ALA A 86 26.43 -22.50 0.96
CA ALA A 86 27.88 -22.45 0.85
C ALA A 86 28.50 -21.13 1.33
N LEU A 87 27.72 -20.04 1.41
CA LEU A 87 28.20 -18.75 1.94
C LEU A 87 28.15 -18.70 3.47
N VAL A 88 27.29 -19.53 4.08
CA VAL A 88 27.15 -19.60 5.54
C VAL A 88 28.09 -20.65 6.13
N VAL A 89 28.08 -21.87 5.59
CA VAL A 89 28.88 -22.99 6.12
C VAL A 89 30.25 -23.10 5.45
N GLY A 90 30.43 -22.49 4.27
CA GLY A 90 31.58 -22.71 3.43
C GLY A 90 31.42 -23.97 2.56
N PHE A 91 32.27 -24.08 1.54
CA PHE A 91 32.34 -25.29 0.72
C PHE A 91 33.03 -26.43 1.49
N GLN A 92 32.47 -27.65 1.41
CA GLN A 92 33.05 -28.82 2.07
C GLN A 92 34.41 -29.21 1.46
N SER A 93 34.55 -29.05 0.14
CA SER A 93 35.84 -29.12 -0.54
C SER A 93 36.13 -27.83 -1.30
N PRO A 94 37.40 -27.37 -1.36
CA PRO A 94 37.77 -26.30 -2.27
C PRO A 94 37.39 -26.59 -3.74
N LYS A 95 37.31 -27.86 -4.14
CA LYS A 95 36.91 -28.28 -5.50
C LYS A 95 35.45 -28.02 -5.83
N ASP A 96 34.59 -27.91 -4.82
CA ASP A 96 33.16 -27.63 -5.01
C ASP A 96 32.88 -26.15 -5.29
N ASN A 97 33.88 -25.28 -5.03
CA ASN A 97 33.80 -23.87 -5.39
C ASN A 97 34.18 -23.68 -6.87
N PRO A 98 33.22 -23.33 -7.75
CA PRO A 98 33.50 -23.10 -9.18
C PRO A 98 34.41 -21.90 -9.44
N PHE A 99 34.59 -21.01 -8.45
CA PHE A 99 35.46 -19.84 -8.52
C PHE A 99 36.84 -20.08 -7.88
N ARG A 100 37.19 -21.31 -7.54
CA ARG A 100 38.52 -21.61 -7.00
C ARG A 100 39.60 -21.48 -8.07
N ASP A 101 40.75 -20.94 -7.67
CA ASP A 101 41.96 -20.96 -8.49
C ASP A 101 42.32 -22.37 -8.95
N LYS A 102 42.42 -22.55 -10.26
CA LYS A 102 42.93 -23.79 -10.85
C LYS A 102 44.35 -23.97 -10.35
N GLN A 103 44.61 -25.07 -9.64
CA GLN A 103 45.98 -25.43 -9.31
C GLN A 103 46.70 -25.66 -10.64
N GLN A 104 47.67 -24.80 -10.96
CA GLN A 104 48.57 -25.08 -12.08
C GLN A 104 49.30 -26.37 -11.74
N CYS A 105 49.04 -27.43 -12.50
CA CYS A 105 49.84 -28.63 -12.42
C CYS A 105 51.20 -28.28 -13.03
N SER A 106 52.21 -28.01 -12.19
CA SER A 106 53.60 -28.00 -12.65
C SER A 106 53.97 -29.45 -12.96
N LEU A 107 53.90 -29.82 -14.23
CA LEU A 107 54.57 -31.01 -14.74
C LEU A 107 56.07 -30.82 -14.48
N LEU A 108 56.63 -31.66 -13.61
CA LEU A 108 58.07 -31.81 -13.38
C LEU A 108 58.61 -32.88 -14.33
#